data_AF-U4TQ60-F1
#
_entry.id   AF-U4TQ60-F1
#
_cell.length_a   1.000
_cell.length_b   1.000
_cell.length_c   1.000
_cell.angle_alpha   90.00
_cell.angle_beta   90.00
_cell.angle_gamma   90.00
#
_symmetry.space_group_name_H-M   'P 1'
#
loop_
_entity.id
_entity.type
_entity.pdbx_description
1 polymer ?
#
loop_
_entity_poly.entity_id
_entity_poly.type
_entity_poly.pdbx_seq_one_letter_code
_entity_poly.pdbx_strand_id
1 'polypeptide(L)'
;MTVSKTVHAGSSPAKPVHVGQPSERVAVFVGQRLIDRWRLADISREVFVMAIQKLVVVNGRPTLVDYSEPSRQERDRNYSSDRRQNRPEYTRFYSSSIWRKTRAQVLLRDNGECQHCGMPATMVDHIVPSADDWTDRLDPDNLQALCDSCHHIKTDREERAKQREVQRAMTVTVVCGYPGSGRASYVQQHEAEHDIIIDKYALMQSLSGRGKYDVDADIDDYAELAYELLLRKVKVDTRYNRVWIILAGPDTRLDSLLVSHNVEHILIDTDKSTCMDRLSKLDIDSDVVTELMRQVDVAKATNQFDKFIKIK
;
A
#
# COMPACT_ATOMS: atom_id res chain seq x y z
N MET A 1 11.67 -46.83 13.91
CA MET A 1 12.24 -48.02 13.23
C MET A 1 11.83 -47.91 11.76
N THR A 2 12.72 -47.95 10.76
CA THR A 2 14.18 -48.21 10.78
C THR A 2 14.90 -47.38 9.68
N VAL A 3 16.23 -47.24 9.79
CA VAL A 3 17.12 -46.44 8.94
C VAL A 3 17.51 -47.19 7.66
N SER A 4 17.83 -46.48 6.56
CA SER A 4 18.87 -46.90 5.60
C SER A 4 19.48 -45.75 4.78
N LYS A 5 20.83 -45.76 4.66
CA LYS A 5 21.68 -44.98 3.74
C LYS A 5 22.74 -45.94 3.17
N THR A 6 23.00 -45.92 1.86
CA THR A 6 24.22 -46.39 1.14
C THR A 6 24.06 -45.94 -0.33
N VAL A 7 24.94 -45.22 -1.06
CA VAL A 7 26.41 -44.98 -1.10
C VAL A 7 27.21 -46.05 -1.89
N HIS A 8 28.19 -45.60 -2.71
CA HIS A 8 29.21 -46.29 -3.56
C HIS A 8 28.94 -46.19 -5.09
N ALA A 9 29.92 -46.11 -6.02
CA ALA A 9 31.41 -46.02 -5.98
C ALA A 9 31.91 -44.94 -7.00
N GLY A 10 33.17 -44.47 -7.07
CA GLY A 10 34.40 -45.11 -7.60
C GLY A 10 34.60 -44.81 -9.12
N SER A 11 35.78 -44.64 -9.75
CA SER A 11 37.21 -44.60 -9.35
C SER A 11 38.07 -43.95 -10.48
N SER A 12 39.30 -43.49 -10.22
CA SER A 12 40.28 -43.01 -11.26
C SER A 12 41.21 -44.15 -11.77
N PRO A 13 42.01 -44.00 -12.87
CA PRO A 13 43.41 -43.52 -12.73
C PRO A 13 44.18 -42.91 -13.97
N ALA A 14 45.31 -42.24 -13.67
CA ALA A 14 46.64 -42.16 -14.36
C ALA A 14 46.90 -41.61 -15.82
N LYS A 15 47.71 -40.52 -15.90
CA LYS A 15 49.12 -40.31 -16.41
C LYS A 15 49.70 -41.15 -17.60
N PRO A 16 50.85 -40.80 -18.27
CA PRO A 16 51.88 -39.73 -18.06
C PRO A 16 52.15 -38.83 -19.32
N VAL A 17 53.26 -38.06 -19.51
CA VAL A 17 54.65 -38.40 -19.98
C VAL A 17 55.62 -37.17 -19.79
N HIS A 18 56.97 -37.38 -19.81
CA HIS A 18 58.06 -36.37 -19.70
C HIS A 18 58.28 -35.52 -21.00
N VAL A 19 59.00 -34.38 -21.04
CA VAL A 19 60.49 -34.13 -21.03
C VAL A 19 60.69 -32.58 -21.05
N GLY A 20 61.77 -31.89 -20.63
CA GLY A 20 63.13 -32.25 -20.17
C GLY A 20 64.02 -31.02 -19.82
N GLN A 21 65.23 -30.94 -20.39
CA GLN A 21 66.30 -29.92 -20.20
C GLN A 21 67.16 -29.79 -21.49
N PRO A 22 68.10 -28.82 -21.72
CA PRO A 22 69.04 -28.12 -20.80
C PRO A 22 69.08 -26.56 -21.02
N SER A 23 70.13 -25.71 -20.90
CA SER A 23 71.58 -25.83 -20.60
C SER A 23 72.27 -24.53 -20.10
N GLU A 24 73.14 -24.67 -19.10
CA GLU A 24 74.53 -24.13 -18.95
C GLU A 24 74.95 -22.65 -19.13
N ARG A 25 75.63 -22.13 -18.07
CA ARG A 25 76.79 -21.18 -18.05
C ARG A 25 76.53 -19.72 -18.50
N VAL A 26 77.35 -18.69 -18.19
CA VAL A 26 78.70 -18.57 -17.55
C VAL A 26 78.64 -17.54 -16.39
N ALA A 27 79.53 -17.63 -15.40
CA ALA A 27 79.66 -16.66 -14.30
C ALA A 27 80.91 -15.78 -14.39
N VAL A 28 80.84 -14.54 -13.88
CA VAL A 28 81.99 -13.63 -13.72
C VAL A 28 81.88 -12.90 -12.36
N PHE A 29 82.89 -13.04 -11.50
CA PHE A 29 83.08 -12.24 -10.26
C PHE A 29 83.58 -10.82 -10.66
N VAL A 30 83.49 -9.75 -9.86
CA VAL A 30 83.97 -9.54 -8.48
C VAL A 30 83.21 -8.36 -7.85
N GLY A 31 82.92 -8.40 -6.54
CA GLY A 31 82.27 -7.26 -5.85
C GLY A 31 81.98 -7.48 -4.36
N GLN A 32 82.98 -7.82 -3.55
CA GLN A 32 82.77 -7.98 -2.10
C GLN A 32 82.49 -6.62 -1.41
N ARG A 33 81.36 -6.50 -0.69
CA ARG A 33 81.29 -6.32 0.79
C ARG A 33 79.89 -5.88 1.28
N LEU A 34 79.63 -6.22 2.55
CA LEU A 34 78.54 -5.80 3.45
C LEU A 34 77.18 -6.54 3.34
N ILE A 35 76.55 -6.70 4.52
CA ILE A 35 75.19 -7.19 4.81
C ILE A 35 74.97 -8.73 4.68
N ASP A 36 75.64 -9.50 5.56
CA ASP A 36 75.33 -10.91 5.84
C ASP A 36 74.75 -11.09 7.27
N ARG A 37 73.44 -10.87 7.49
CA ARG A 37 72.74 -11.48 8.66
C ARG A 37 71.21 -11.58 8.64
N TRP A 38 70.57 -11.82 7.49
CA TRP A 38 69.16 -12.25 7.48
C TRP A 38 69.01 -13.59 6.78
N ARG A 39 68.86 -14.67 7.56
CA ARG A 39 68.37 -15.95 7.03
C ARG A 39 66.91 -15.76 6.66
N LEU A 40 66.58 -16.00 5.39
CA LEU A 40 65.20 -16.14 4.95
C LEU A 40 64.60 -17.37 5.63
N ALA A 41 63.62 -17.14 6.51
CA ALA A 41 62.61 -18.13 6.82
C ALA A 41 61.48 -17.98 5.79
N ASP A 42 60.86 -19.10 5.39
CA ASP A 42 59.71 -19.07 4.48
C ASP A 42 58.52 -18.34 5.14
N ILE A 43 58.31 -17.09 4.75
CA ILE A 43 57.03 -16.40 4.96
C ILE A 43 56.17 -16.71 3.75
N SER A 44 55.22 -17.64 3.94
CA SER A 44 54.16 -17.91 2.98
C SER A 44 53.47 -16.60 2.59
N ARG A 45 53.23 -16.40 1.29
CA ARG A 45 52.47 -15.25 0.76
C ARG A 45 50.97 -15.40 1.01
N GLU A 46 50.57 -15.61 2.25
CA GLU A 46 49.26 -15.16 2.70
C GLU A 46 49.31 -13.64 2.76
N VAL A 47 48.71 -12.98 1.76
CA VAL A 47 48.47 -11.54 1.84
C VAL A 47 47.39 -11.35 2.89
N PHE A 48 47.82 -11.16 4.15
CA PHE A 48 46.95 -10.81 5.25
C PHE A 48 46.39 -9.41 5.01
N VAL A 49 45.35 -9.33 4.18
CA VAL A 49 44.56 -8.12 3.98
C VAL A 49 43.93 -7.79 5.31
N MET A 50 44.55 -6.87 6.06
CA MET A 50 43.93 -6.32 7.26
C MET A 50 42.62 -5.67 6.82
N ALA A 51 41.50 -6.28 7.18
CA ALA A 51 40.17 -5.74 6.96
C ALA A 51 40.17 -4.32 7.56
N ILE A 52 40.12 -3.30 6.70
CA ILE A 52 40.13 -1.92 7.15
C ILE A 52 38.84 -1.72 7.92
N GLN A 53 38.93 -1.30 9.18
CA GLN A 53 37.75 -1.08 10.01
C GLN A 53 37.47 0.41 10.16
N LYS A 54 36.19 0.77 10.24
CA LYS A 54 35.73 2.12 10.56
C LYS A 54 34.87 2.09 11.83
N LEU A 55 35.00 3.13 12.64
CA LEU A 55 34.23 3.29 13.88
C LEU A 55 32.87 3.90 13.56
N VAL A 56 31.80 3.18 13.91
CA VAL A 56 30.40 3.61 13.72
C VAL A 56 29.62 3.44 15.02
N VAL A 57 28.49 4.13 15.17
CA VAL A 57 27.61 3.95 16.33
C VAL A 57 26.52 2.93 15.99
N VAL A 58 26.51 1.79 16.68
CA VAL A 58 25.48 0.75 16.58
C VAL A 58 24.75 0.69 17.92
N ASN A 59 23.43 0.83 17.91
CA ASN A 59 22.58 0.79 19.12
C ASN A 59 23.11 1.67 20.28
N GLY A 60 23.59 2.87 19.95
CA GLY A 60 24.16 3.84 20.90
C GLY A 60 25.61 3.58 21.33
N ARG A 61 26.27 2.53 20.83
CA ARG A 61 27.65 2.16 21.21
C ARG A 61 28.64 2.33 20.06
N PRO A 62 29.79 2.99 20.26
CA PRO A 62 30.90 2.97 19.29
C PRO A 62 31.35 1.53 19.04
N THR A 63 31.35 1.12 17.77
CA THR A 63 31.58 -0.24 17.30
C THR A 63 32.47 -0.19 16.06
N LEU A 64 33.51 -1.02 15.98
CA LEU A 64 34.28 -1.19 14.76
C LEU A 64 33.55 -2.14 13.82
N VAL A 65 33.35 -1.72 12.58
CA VAL A 65 32.80 -2.54 11.48
C VAL A 65 33.77 -2.52 10.31
N ASP A 66 33.63 -3.46 9.37
CA ASP A 66 34.39 -3.43 8.12
C ASP A 66 34.13 -2.12 7.35
N TYR A 67 35.14 -1.63 6.62
CA TYR A 67 35.03 -0.39 5.85
C TYR A 67 33.93 -0.43 4.78
N SER A 68 33.67 -1.62 4.21
CA SER A 68 32.61 -1.84 3.23
C SER A 68 31.19 -1.83 3.82
N GLU A 69 31.02 -2.14 5.11
CA GLU A 69 29.72 -2.10 5.78
C GLU A 69 29.18 -0.66 5.86
N PRO A 70 28.05 -0.33 5.21
CA PRO A 70 27.56 1.04 5.20
C PRO A 70 26.93 1.39 6.55
N SER A 71 27.48 2.40 7.22
CA SER A 71 26.88 2.98 8.43
C SER A 71 25.48 3.50 8.15
N ARG A 72 24.68 3.71 9.21
CA ARG A 72 23.35 4.34 9.07
C ARG A 72 23.44 5.67 8.32
N GLN A 73 24.41 6.53 8.64
CA GLN A 73 24.55 7.83 7.98
C GLN A 73 24.95 7.72 6.50
N GLU A 74 25.74 6.71 6.11
CA GLU A 74 26.02 6.41 4.70
C GLU A 74 24.76 5.87 3.98
N ARG A 75 23.99 4.97 4.61
CA ARG A 75 22.71 4.48 4.05
C ARG A 75 21.70 5.60 3.86
N ASP A 76 21.50 6.46 4.87
CA ASP A 76 20.57 7.59 4.85
C ASP A 76 20.95 8.61 3.75
N ARG A 77 22.26 8.87 3.56
CA ARG A 77 22.79 9.69 2.45
C ARG A 77 22.56 9.04 1.08
N ASN A 78 22.86 7.75 0.94
CA ASN A 78 22.71 7.04 -0.33
C ASN A 78 21.24 6.99 -0.76
N TYR A 79 20.33 6.64 0.16
CA TYR A 79 18.88 6.69 -0.07
C TYR A 79 18.40 8.11 -0.44
N SER A 80 18.91 9.14 0.24
CA SER A 80 18.59 10.54 -0.09
C SER A 80 19.12 10.96 -1.46
N SER A 81 20.25 10.42 -1.92
CA SER A 81 20.83 10.69 -3.24
C SER A 81 20.07 9.96 -4.34
N ASP A 82 19.77 8.68 -4.14
CA ASP A 82 18.96 7.86 -5.04
C ASP A 82 17.58 8.51 -5.26
N ARG A 83 16.87 8.88 -4.18
CA ARG A 83 15.57 9.54 -4.27
C ARG A 83 15.62 10.89 -5.00
N ARG A 84 16.75 11.61 -4.97
CA ARG A 84 16.94 12.85 -5.74
C ARG A 84 17.17 12.61 -7.22
N GLN A 85 17.85 11.51 -7.57
CA GLN A 85 18.18 11.14 -8.95
C GLN A 85 16.99 10.46 -9.65
N ASN A 86 16.34 9.51 -8.96
CA ASN A 86 15.29 8.65 -9.51
C ASN A 86 13.88 9.19 -9.27
N ARG A 87 13.68 10.10 -8.30
CA ARG A 87 12.39 10.77 -8.00
C ARG A 87 12.54 12.29 -7.77
N PRO A 88 13.06 13.04 -8.76
CA PRO A 88 13.32 14.48 -8.62
C PRO A 88 12.05 15.31 -8.39
N GLU A 89 10.90 14.90 -8.95
CA GLU A 89 9.59 15.50 -8.69
C GLU A 89 9.13 15.37 -7.23
N TYR A 90 9.31 14.21 -6.58
CA TYR A 90 9.09 14.08 -5.13
C TYR A 90 10.00 15.00 -4.32
N THR A 91 11.27 15.07 -4.71
CA THR A 91 12.25 15.95 -4.04
C THR A 91 11.82 17.42 -4.13
N ARG A 92 11.46 17.89 -5.34
CA ARG A 92 10.95 19.25 -5.56
C ARG A 92 9.67 19.49 -4.76
N PHE A 93 8.73 18.55 -4.81
CA PHE A 93 7.44 18.62 -4.11
C PHE A 93 7.61 18.82 -2.61
N TYR A 94 8.34 17.94 -1.91
CA TYR A 94 8.52 18.07 -0.46
C TYR A 94 9.38 19.28 -0.05
N SER A 95 10.22 19.83 -0.95
CA SER A 95 10.94 21.09 -0.71
C SER A 95 10.10 22.36 -0.95
N SER A 96 8.96 22.23 -1.65
CA SER A 96 8.19 23.35 -2.18
C SER A 96 7.58 24.27 -1.12
N SER A 97 7.29 25.51 -1.51
CA SER A 97 6.54 26.46 -0.67
C SER A 97 5.09 26.05 -0.47
N ILE A 98 4.47 25.39 -1.46
CA ILE A 98 3.09 24.91 -1.37
C ILE A 98 2.96 23.75 -0.38
N TRP A 99 3.81 22.72 -0.47
CA TRP A 99 3.81 21.62 0.51
C TRP A 99 4.06 22.14 1.94
N ARG A 100 5.00 23.07 2.13
CA ARG A 100 5.25 23.66 3.46
C ARG A 100 4.06 24.42 4.03
N LYS A 101 3.22 25.04 3.18
CA LYS A 101 1.95 25.64 3.61
C LYS A 101 0.92 24.57 3.96
N THR A 102 0.66 23.61 3.07
CA THR A 102 -0.31 22.54 3.30
C THR A 102 0.03 21.72 4.54
N ARG A 103 1.30 21.34 4.75
CA ARG A 103 1.77 20.67 5.97
C ARG A 103 1.49 21.49 7.24
N ALA A 104 1.64 22.81 7.19
CA ALA A 104 1.35 23.67 8.34
C ALA A 104 -0.16 23.80 8.59
N GLN A 105 -0.99 23.82 7.53
CA GLN A 105 -2.45 23.83 7.63
C GLN A 105 -2.98 22.51 8.21
N VAL A 106 -2.48 21.36 7.74
CA VAL A 106 -2.86 20.04 8.26
C VAL A 106 -2.44 19.88 9.72
N LEU A 107 -1.21 20.26 10.09
CA LEU A 107 -0.80 20.24 11.50
C LEU A 107 -1.61 21.19 12.39
N LEU A 108 -2.15 22.28 11.85
CA LEU A 108 -3.03 23.18 12.60
C LEU A 108 -4.45 22.61 12.75
N ARG A 109 -5.00 21.97 11.71
CA ARG A 109 -6.28 21.24 11.76
C ARG A 109 -6.22 20.09 12.78
N ASP A 110 -5.11 19.37 12.77
CA ASP A 110 -4.88 18.17 13.56
C ASP A 110 -4.32 18.46 14.97
N ASN A 111 -4.37 19.72 15.43
CA ASN A 111 -3.81 20.21 16.71
C ASN A 111 -2.31 19.91 16.97
N GLY A 112 -1.57 19.42 15.98
CA GLY A 112 -0.23 18.87 16.14
C GLY A 112 -0.20 17.45 16.72
N GLU A 113 -1.33 16.76 16.76
CA GLU A 113 -1.53 15.44 17.37
C GLU A 113 -1.67 14.35 16.30
N CYS A 114 -1.19 13.14 16.60
CA CYS A 114 -1.25 12.00 15.71
C CYS A 114 -2.68 11.48 15.57
N GLN A 115 -3.25 11.52 14.36
CA GLN A 115 -4.63 11.12 14.09
C GLN A 115 -4.90 9.61 14.30
N HIS A 116 -3.86 8.81 14.55
CA HIS A 116 -3.98 7.39 14.94
C HIS A 116 -3.88 7.15 16.46
N CYS A 117 -3.36 8.09 17.28
CA CYS A 117 -3.07 7.80 18.70
C CYS A 117 -2.99 9.00 19.67
N GLY A 118 -3.28 10.23 19.25
CA GLY A 118 -3.26 11.45 20.09
C GLY A 118 -1.85 11.95 20.50
N MET A 119 -0.81 11.11 20.45
CA MET A 119 0.56 11.53 20.76
C MET A 119 1.07 12.58 19.76
N PRO A 120 1.99 13.50 20.14
CA PRO A 120 2.47 14.56 19.25
C PRO A 120 2.97 14.06 17.89
N ALA A 121 2.48 14.69 16.82
CA ALA A 121 2.83 14.34 15.45
C ALA A 121 4.23 14.88 15.07
N THR A 122 5.00 14.06 14.37
CA THR A 122 6.32 14.42 13.84
C THR A 122 6.25 14.81 12.36
N MET A 123 5.26 14.28 11.62
CA MET A 123 5.12 14.46 10.19
C MET A 123 3.65 14.58 9.77
N VAL A 124 3.45 14.91 8.50
CA VAL A 124 2.16 14.80 7.81
C VAL A 124 2.36 13.79 6.68
N ASP A 125 1.45 12.83 6.61
CA ASP A 125 1.45 11.70 5.69
C ASP A 125 0.19 11.71 4.82
N HIS A 126 0.25 11.02 3.69
CA HIS A 126 -0.87 10.83 2.76
C HIS A 126 -1.72 9.62 3.19
N ILE A 127 -3.04 9.78 3.34
CA ILE A 127 -3.96 8.67 3.71
C ILE A 127 -3.93 7.59 2.61
N VAL A 128 -4.12 8.01 1.36
CA VAL A 128 -3.79 7.27 0.14
C VAL A 128 -2.44 7.75 -0.35
N PRO A 129 -1.39 6.90 -0.38
CA PRO A 129 -0.04 7.35 -0.70
C PRO A 129 0.06 8.10 -2.02
N SER A 130 0.81 9.20 -2.03
CA SER A 130 1.02 10.03 -3.23
C SER A 130 1.77 9.32 -4.37
N ALA A 131 2.22 8.08 -4.18
CA ALA A 131 2.74 7.19 -5.22
C ALA A 131 1.66 6.40 -5.97
N ASP A 132 0.47 6.32 -5.40
CA ASP A 132 -0.67 5.57 -5.92
C ASP A 132 -1.70 6.55 -6.50
N ASP A 133 -1.84 7.75 -5.90
CA ASP A 133 -2.41 8.91 -6.57
C ASP A 133 -1.60 10.20 -6.35
N TRP A 134 -0.98 10.69 -7.43
CA TRP A 134 -0.25 11.96 -7.41
C TRP A 134 -1.16 13.19 -7.47
N THR A 135 -2.42 13.07 -7.89
CA THR A 135 -3.35 14.22 -8.03
C THR A 135 -3.72 14.79 -6.66
N ASP A 136 -4.22 13.93 -5.75
CA ASP A 136 -4.65 14.29 -4.39
C ASP A 136 -3.47 14.55 -3.41
N ARG A 137 -2.21 14.62 -3.88
CA ARG A 137 -1.02 14.81 -3.01
C ARG A 137 -1.00 16.12 -2.20
N LEU A 138 -1.87 17.08 -2.54
CA LEU A 138 -2.03 18.38 -1.88
C LEU A 138 -3.42 18.58 -1.27
N ASP A 139 -4.32 17.62 -1.43
CA ASP A 139 -5.66 17.65 -0.83
C ASP A 139 -5.52 17.50 0.71
N PRO A 140 -5.99 18.46 1.52
CA PRO A 140 -6.01 18.33 2.97
C PRO A 140 -6.73 17.06 3.46
N ASP A 141 -7.76 16.60 2.75
CA ASP A 141 -8.57 15.45 3.17
C ASP A 141 -7.93 14.10 2.81
N ASN A 142 -6.87 14.13 1.99
CA ASN A 142 -5.95 13.00 1.80
C ASN A 142 -4.69 13.13 2.69
N LEU A 143 -4.65 14.05 3.65
CA LEU A 143 -3.50 14.31 4.51
C LEU A 143 -3.84 14.18 6.00
N GLN A 144 -2.92 13.61 6.77
CA GLN A 144 -3.06 13.42 8.21
C GLN A 144 -1.74 13.64 8.95
N ALA A 145 -1.79 14.27 10.12
CA ALA A 145 -0.67 14.36 11.04
C ALA A 145 -0.44 13.00 11.74
N LEU A 146 0.80 12.50 11.70
CA LEU A 146 1.19 11.24 12.33
C LEU A 146 2.47 11.39 13.15
N CYS A 147 2.56 10.61 14.22
CA CYS A 147 3.82 10.33 14.91
C CYS A 147 4.59 9.22 14.19
N ASP A 148 5.90 9.19 14.41
CA ASP A 148 6.87 8.29 13.76
C ASP A 148 6.46 6.81 13.79
N SER A 149 5.99 6.33 14.96
CA SER A 149 5.54 4.94 15.15
C SER A 149 4.29 4.60 14.33
N CYS A 150 3.27 5.47 14.32
CA CYS A 150 2.03 5.24 13.58
C CYS A 150 2.24 5.35 12.06
N HIS A 151 3.11 6.27 11.61
CA HIS A 151 3.55 6.33 10.22
C HIS A 151 4.25 5.03 9.82
N HIS A 152 5.24 4.56 10.59
CA HIS A 152 5.93 3.30 10.30
C HIS A 152 4.97 2.11 10.21
N ILE A 153 4.01 1.97 11.13
CA ILE A 153 2.98 0.90 11.08
C ILE A 153 2.13 0.99 9.81
N LYS A 154 1.80 2.20 9.33
CA LYS A 154 1.07 2.42 8.07
C LYS A 154 1.93 2.04 6.85
N THR A 155 3.17 2.53 6.76
CA THR A 155 4.09 2.17 5.66
C THR A 155 4.32 0.66 5.58
N ASP A 156 4.54 -0.01 6.71
CA ASP A 156 4.67 -1.48 6.79
C ASP A 156 3.44 -2.21 6.23
N ARG A 157 2.23 -1.70 6.52
CA ARG A 157 0.97 -2.27 6.01
C ARG A 157 0.82 -2.06 4.50
N GLU A 158 1.24 -0.91 3.99
CA GLU A 158 1.18 -0.54 2.57
C GLU A 158 2.19 -1.33 1.73
N GLU A 159 3.44 -1.46 2.18
CA GLU A 159 4.45 -2.28 1.49
C GLU A 159 4.05 -3.75 1.44
N ARG A 160 3.53 -4.30 2.56
CA ARG A 160 2.98 -5.68 2.61
C ARG A 160 1.75 -5.88 1.73
N ALA A 161 0.97 -4.81 1.45
CA ALA A 161 -0.15 -4.87 0.52
C ALA A 161 0.33 -4.91 -0.93
N LYS A 162 1.32 -4.08 -1.29
CA LYS A 162 1.91 -4.01 -2.64
C LYS A 162 2.67 -5.29 -3.01
N GLN A 163 3.33 -5.93 -2.03
CA GLN A 163 3.93 -7.26 -2.20
C GLN A 163 2.91 -8.38 -2.51
N ARG A 164 1.61 -8.12 -2.37
CA ARG A 164 0.49 -9.05 -2.64
C ARG A 164 -0.42 -8.54 -3.76
N GLU A 165 -0.01 -7.49 -4.46
CA GLU A 165 -0.86 -6.82 -5.44
C GLU A 165 -0.88 -7.57 -6.76
N VAL A 166 -2.04 -8.16 -7.07
CA VAL A 166 -2.38 -8.64 -8.41
C VAL A 166 -3.26 -7.59 -9.05
N GLN A 167 -2.73 -6.88 -10.04
CA GLN A 167 -3.51 -5.91 -10.81
C GLN A 167 -4.55 -6.65 -11.67
N ARG A 168 -5.81 -6.25 -11.55
CA ARG A 168 -6.95 -6.76 -12.31
C ARG A 168 -7.60 -5.61 -13.09
N ALA A 169 -8.39 -5.97 -14.10
CA ALA A 169 -9.26 -5.03 -14.81
C ALA A 169 -10.51 -4.72 -13.95
N MET A 170 -10.30 -4.08 -12.80
CA MET A 170 -11.34 -3.83 -11.80
C MET A 170 -12.43 -2.91 -12.36
N THR A 171 -13.68 -3.38 -12.35
CA THR A 171 -14.85 -2.55 -12.66
C THR A 171 -15.54 -2.06 -11.40
N VAL A 172 -16.23 -0.93 -11.48
CA VAL A 172 -17.10 -0.42 -10.41
C VAL A 172 -18.54 -0.51 -10.91
N THR A 173 -19.48 -0.92 -10.05
CA THR A 173 -20.90 -1.01 -10.39
C THR A 173 -21.75 -0.39 -9.30
N VAL A 174 -22.35 0.75 -9.60
CA VAL A 174 -23.23 1.49 -8.70
C VAL A 174 -24.66 0.98 -8.88
N VAL A 175 -25.28 0.51 -7.81
CA VAL A 175 -26.60 -0.14 -7.81
C VAL A 175 -27.58 0.68 -6.97
N CYS A 176 -28.44 1.45 -7.66
CA CYS A 176 -29.40 2.38 -7.08
C CYS A 176 -30.84 1.85 -7.14
N GLY A 177 -31.76 2.55 -6.46
CA GLY A 177 -33.19 2.20 -6.36
C GLY A 177 -33.74 2.35 -4.94
N TYR A 178 -35.06 2.24 -4.77
CA TYR A 178 -35.72 2.42 -3.48
C TYR A 178 -35.17 1.49 -2.36
N PRO A 179 -35.31 1.84 -1.07
CA PRO A 179 -35.33 0.84 0.00
C PRO A 179 -36.33 -0.27 -0.36
N GLY A 180 -35.97 -1.54 -0.16
CA GLY A 180 -36.84 -2.67 -0.51
C GLY A 180 -36.95 -3.04 -2.01
N SER A 181 -36.33 -2.30 -2.95
CA SER A 181 -36.41 -2.66 -4.39
C SER A 181 -35.69 -3.96 -4.75
N GLY A 182 -34.67 -4.34 -3.98
CA GLY A 182 -33.94 -5.60 -4.16
C GLY A 182 -32.46 -5.46 -4.44
N ARG A 183 -31.91 -4.24 -4.47
CA ARG A 183 -30.47 -3.92 -4.71
C ARG A 183 -29.48 -4.94 -4.10
N ALA A 184 -29.56 -5.17 -2.79
CA ALA A 184 -28.67 -6.12 -2.10
C ALA A 184 -28.85 -7.57 -2.58
N SER A 185 -30.09 -8.00 -2.84
CA SER A 185 -30.38 -9.34 -3.37
C SER A 185 -29.96 -9.50 -4.83
N TYR A 186 -30.01 -8.42 -5.63
CA TYR A 186 -29.45 -8.40 -6.98
C TYR A 186 -27.93 -8.59 -6.94
N VAL A 187 -27.22 -7.82 -6.10
CA VAL A 187 -25.77 -7.98 -5.93
C VAL A 187 -25.40 -9.37 -5.43
N GLN A 188 -26.11 -9.91 -4.44
CA GLN A 188 -25.91 -11.30 -3.94
C GLN A 188 -26.15 -12.40 -4.98
N GLN A 189 -26.81 -12.10 -6.10
CA GLN A 189 -27.02 -13.03 -7.22
C GLN A 189 -25.97 -12.89 -8.33
N HIS A 190 -25.18 -11.81 -8.31
CA HIS A 190 -24.22 -11.46 -9.36
C HIS A 190 -22.78 -11.26 -8.85
N GLU A 191 -22.55 -11.25 -7.54
CA GLU A 191 -21.22 -11.19 -6.94
C GLU A 191 -20.39 -12.44 -7.27
N ALA A 192 -19.10 -12.22 -7.55
CA ALA A 192 -18.15 -13.28 -7.88
C ALA A 192 -17.02 -13.37 -6.84
N GLU A 193 -16.24 -14.45 -6.90
CA GLU A 193 -15.02 -14.56 -6.11
C GLU A 193 -14.06 -13.39 -6.46
N HIS A 194 -13.46 -12.78 -5.43
CA HIS A 194 -12.63 -11.56 -5.54
C HIS A 194 -13.39 -10.27 -5.94
N ASP A 195 -14.71 -10.21 -5.76
CA ASP A 195 -15.44 -8.94 -5.67
C ASP A 195 -15.35 -8.32 -4.26
N ILE A 196 -15.82 -7.07 -4.13
CA ILE A 196 -16.08 -6.41 -2.85
C ILE A 196 -17.39 -5.62 -2.91
N ILE A 197 -18.18 -5.64 -1.83
CA ILE A 197 -19.45 -4.91 -1.70
C ILE A 197 -19.30 -3.76 -0.70
N ILE A 198 -19.75 -2.58 -1.11
CA ILE A 198 -19.83 -1.35 -0.31
C ILE A 198 -21.30 -0.93 -0.28
N ASP A 199 -22.04 -1.35 0.75
CA ASP A 199 -23.43 -0.93 1.00
C ASP A 199 -23.45 0.03 2.18
N LYS A 200 -23.75 1.32 1.93
CA LYS A 200 -23.80 2.34 3.00
C LYS A 200 -24.83 1.97 4.07
N TYR A 201 -25.95 1.36 3.71
CA TYR A 201 -27.00 1.00 4.67
C TYR A 201 -26.64 -0.23 5.50
N ALA A 202 -25.93 -1.21 4.92
CA ALA A 202 -25.35 -2.31 5.69
C ALA A 202 -24.25 -1.81 6.65
N LEU A 203 -23.45 -0.82 6.23
CA LEU A 203 -22.46 -0.16 7.07
C LEU A 203 -23.14 0.58 8.25
N MET A 204 -24.14 1.42 7.99
CA MET A 204 -24.95 2.07 9.04
C MET A 204 -25.54 1.06 10.02
N GLN A 205 -26.13 -0.04 9.53
CA GLN A 205 -26.71 -1.10 10.37
C GLN A 205 -25.63 -1.81 11.21
N SER A 206 -24.44 -2.04 10.66
CA SER A 206 -23.32 -2.66 11.39
C SER A 206 -22.77 -1.75 12.50
N LEU A 207 -22.86 -0.43 12.33
CA LEU A 207 -22.46 0.57 13.34
C LEU A 207 -23.55 0.79 14.41
N SER A 208 -24.84 0.71 14.04
CA SER A 208 -25.95 0.86 15.00
C SER A 208 -26.20 -0.39 15.85
N GLY A 209 -25.89 -1.58 15.32
CA GLY A 209 -26.23 -2.86 15.93
C GLY A 209 -27.74 -3.16 15.96
N ARG A 210 -28.54 -2.39 15.20
CA ARG A 210 -30.01 -2.42 15.21
C ARG A 210 -30.62 -3.16 13.99
N GLY A 211 -31.94 -3.07 13.86
CA GLY A 211 -32.70 -3.56 12.71
C GLY A 211 -32.33 -2.84 11.40
N LYS A 212 -32.77 -3.41 10.27
CA LYS A 212 -32.47 -2.83 8.95
C LYS A 212 -33.30 -1.57 8.71
N TYR A 213 -32.64 -0.43 8.53
CA TYR A 213 -33.25 0.91 8.48
C TYR A 213 -33.89 1.41 9.80
N ASP A 214 -33.65 0.71 10.92
CA ASP A 214 -33.72 1.25 12.28
C ASP A 214 -32.32 1.78 12.62
N VAL A 215 -32.11 3.06 12.40
CA VAL A 215 -30.82 3.73 12.57
C VAL A 215 -31.05 5.10 13.21
N ASP A 216 -30.12 5.50 14.06
CA ASP A 216 -30.08 6.87 14.57
C ASP A 216 -29.61 7.83 13.48
N ALA A 217 -30.09 9.08 13.50
CA ALA A 217 -29.68 10.08 12.51
C ALA A 217 -28.18 10.38 12.63
N ASP A 218 -27.69 10.47 13.87
CA ASP A 218 -26.29 10.70 14.23
C ASP A 218 -25.32 9.62 13.70
N ILE A 219 -25.82 8.47 13.23
CA ILE A 219 -25.00 7.38 12.66
C ILE A 219 -24.71 7.59 11.17
N ASP A 220 -25.49 8.43 10.45
CA ASP A 220 -25.22 8.68 9.02
C ASP A 220 -23.89 9.42 8.82
N ASP A 221 -23.51 10.34 9.72
CA ASP A 221 -22.22 11.05 9.68
C ASP A 221 -21.03 10.08 9.76
N TYR A 222 -21.08 9.10 10.66
CA TYR A 222 -20.03 8.06 10.78
C TYR A 222 -20.01 7.15 9.55
N ALA A 223 -21.18 6.81 9.00
CA ALA A 223 -21.30 5.96 7.83
C ALA A 223 -20.86 6.67 6.54
N GLU A 224 -21.13 7.96 6.38
CA GLU A 224 -20.66 8.78 5.26
C GLU A 224 -19.14 8.95 5.33
N LEU A 225 -18.57 9.30 6.50
CA LEU A 225 -17.12 9.40 6.68
C LEU A 225 -16.41 8.09 6.33
N ALA A 226 -16.92 6.96 6.82
CA ALA A 226 -16.38 5.64 6.48
C ALA A 226 -16.58 5.27 5.00
N TYR A 227 -17.72 5.63 4.40
CA TYR A 227 -18.00 5.45 2.97
C TYR A 227 -17.05 6.28 2.09
N GLU A 228 -16.79 7.55 2.40
CA GLU A 228 -15.83 8.35 1.64
C GLU A 228 -14.40 7.81 1.75
N LEU A 229 -13.98 7.31 2.92
CA LEU A 229 -12.68 6.66 3.09
C LEU A 229 -12.57 5.37 2.25
N LEU A 230 -13.66 4.61 2.12
CA LEU A 230 -13.74 3.48 1.20
C LEU A 230 -13.65 3.94 -0.27
N LEU A 231 -14.36 5.00 -0.67
CA LEU A 231 -14.26 5.57 -2.03
C LEU A 231 -12.85 6.06 -2.36
N ARG A 232 -12.21 6.81 -1.45
CA ARG A 232 -10.80 7.25 -1.57
C ARG A 232 -9.87 6.03 -1.75
N LYS A 233 -10.13 4.91 -1.06
CA LYS A 233 -9.36 3.68 -1.27
C LYS A 233 -9.67 2.99 -2.60
N VAL A 234 -10.93 2.96 -3.05
CA VAL A 234 -11.34 2.35 -4.33
C VAL A 234 -10.71 3.07 -5.52
N LYS A 235 -10.64 4.41 -5.52
CA LYS A 235 -10.02 5.27 -6.56
C LYS A 235 -8.64 4.80 -7.03
N VAL A 236 -7.88 4.16 -6.14
CA VAL A 236 -6.51 3.66 -6.36
C VAL A 236 -6.37 2.15 -6.18
N ASP A 237 -7.47 1.40 -6.02
CA ASP A 237 -7.39 -0.07 -5.93
C ASP A 237 -7.47 -0.70 -7.32
N THR A 238 -6.80 -1.84 -7.49
CA THR A 238 -6.89 -2.66 -8.70
C THR A 238 -7.00 -4.14 -8.40
N ARG A 239 -7.16 -4.53 -7.12
CA ARG A 239 -6.97 -5.92 -6.65
C ARG A 239 -8.21 -6.80 -6.72
N TYR A 240 -9.38 -6.21 -6.99
CA TYR A 240 -10.68 -6.90 -7.08
C TYR A 240 -11.13 -7.08 -8.54
N ASN A 241 -12.04 -8.02 -8.79
CA ASN A 241 -12.70 -8.17 -10.08
C ASN A 241 -13.73 -7.05 -10.28
N ARG A 242 -14.67 -6.91 -9.34
CA ARG A 242 -15.68 -5.83 -9.32
C ARG A 242 -15.86 -5.23 -7.92
N VAL A 243 -16.13 -3.92 -7.88
CA VAL A 243 -16.55 -3.18 -6.69
C VAL A 243 -18.03 -2.85 -6.85
N TRP A 244 -18.88 -3.44 -6.02
CA TRP A 244 -20.31 -3.14 -5.98
C TRP A 244 -20.59 -2.02 -4.97
N ILE A 245 -21.22 -0.92 -5.41
CA ILE A 245 -21.57 0.22 -4.54
C ILE A 245 -23.09 0.32 -4.47
N ILE A 246 -23.68 0.11 -3.29
CA ILE A 246 -25.14 0.08 -3.09
C ILE A 246 -25.62 1.37 -2.44
N LEU A 247 -26.42 2.14 -3.18
CA LEU A 247 -26.98 3.44 -2.77
C LEU A 247 -28.50 3.45 -2.99
N ALA A 248 -29.24 4.40 -2.39
CA ALA A 248 -30.66 4.60 -2.74
C ALA A 248 -30.79 5.49 -3.99
N GLY A 249 -30.37 6.76 -3.87
CA GLY A 249 -30.23 7.69 -4.99
C GLY A 249 -28.89 7.54 -5.72
N PRO A 250 -28.68 8.30 -6.81
CA PRO A 250 -27.39 8.39 -7.49
C PRO A 250 -26.46 9.38 -6.75
N ASP A 251 -25.16 9.08 -6.70
CA ASP A 251 -24.14 10.00 -6.21
C ASP A 251 -23.32 10.55 -7.40
N THR A 252 -23.47 11.85 -7.67
CA THR A 252 -22.83 12.54 -8.80
C THR A 252 -21.32 12.73 -8.63
N ARG A 253 -20.78 12.52 -7.42
CA ARG A 253 -19.33 12.55 -7.16
C ARG A 253 -18.64 11.36 -7.84
N LEU A 254 -19.30 10.20 -7.93
CA LEU A 254 -18.66 8.92 -8.26
C LEU A 254 -17.98 8.90 -9.63
N ASP A 255 -18.62 9.42 -10.68
CA ASP A 255 -18.03 9.42 -12.04
C ASP A 255 -16.77 10.29 -12.14
N SER A 256 -16.67 11.33 -11.31
CA SER A 256 -15.50 12.21 -11.26
C SER A 256 -14.41 11.66 -10.35
N LEU A 257 -14.80 11.09 -9.21
CA LEU A 257 -13.89 10.55 -8.19
C LEU A 257 -13.28 9.22 -8.62
N LEU A 258 -14.04 8.37 -9.31
CA LEU A 258 -13.63 7.04 -9.79
C LEU A 258 -13.35 7.00 -11.30
N VAL A 259 -12.98 8.14 -11.90
CA VAL A 259 -12.63 8.27 -13.34
C VAL A 259 -11.44 7.40 -13.76
N SER A 260 -10.68 6.85 -12.81
CA SER A 260 -9.65 5.82 -12.99
C SER A 260 -10.21 4.43 -13.35
N HIS A 261 -11.52 4.20 -13.22
CA HIS A 261 -12.17 2.91 -13.38
C HIS A 261 -13.35 2.95 -14.37
N ASN A 262 -13.72 1.77 -14.88
CA ASN A 262 -14.97 1.63 -15.62
C ASN A 262 -16.15 1.58 -14.65
N VAL A 263 -16.93 2.68 -14.56
CA VAL A 263 -18.08 2.83 -13.65
C VAL A 263 -19.39 2.54 -14.39
N GLU A 264 -19.97 1.38 -14.10
CA GLU A 264 -21.29 0.94 -14.56
C GLU A 264 -22.38 1.42 -13.57
N HIS A 265 -23.54 1.85 -14.08
CA HIS A 265 -24.65 2.38 -13.27
C HIS A 265 -25.93 1.59 -13.53
N ILE A 266 -26.49 0.97 -12.48
CA ILE A 266 -27.67 0.10 -12.54
C ILE A 266 -28.77 0.67 -11.63
N LEU A 267 -29.99 0.76 -12.13
CA LEU A 267 -31.18 1.09 -11.35
C LEU A 267 -32.07 -0.15 -11.22
N ILE A 268 -32.32 -0.59 -10.00
CA ILE A 268 -33.36 -1.57 -9.69
C ILE A 268 -34.70 -0.82 -9.61
N ASP A 269 -35.35 -0.71 -10.77
CA ASP A 269 -36.52 0.12 -11.08
C ASP A 269 -37.86 -0.57 -10.71
N THR A 270 -37.88 -1.27 -9.57
CA THR A 270 -39.11 -1.81 -8.98
C THR A 270 -40.02 -0.67 -8.51
N ASP A 271 -41.34 -0.84 -8.66
CA ASP A 271 -42.35 0.15 -8.29
C ASP A 271 -42.33 0.49 -6.78
N LYS A 272 -42.56 1.77 -6.45
CA LYS A 272 -42.53 2.27 -5.06
C LYS A 272 -43.52 1.54 -4.15
N SER A 273 -44.73 1.26 -4.61
CA SER A 273 -45.73 0.49 -3.86
C SER A 273 -45.23 -0.90 -3.50
N THR A 274 -44.70 -1.65 -4.48
CA THR A 274 -44.09 -2.97 -4.25
C THR A 274 -42.91 -2.91 -3.28
N CYS A 275 -42.16 -1.80 -3.25
CA CYS A 275 -41.09 -1.58 -2.29
C CYS A 275 -41.62 -1.34 -0.87
N MET A 276 -42.64 -0.49 -0.69
CA MET A 276 -43.32 -0.27 0.59
C MET A 276 -43.95 -1.58 1.12
N ASP A 277 -44.66 -2.33 0.26
CA ASP A 277 -45.27 -3.62 0.58
C ASP A 277 -44.25 -4.66 1.08
N ARG A 278 -43.00 -4.61 0.61
CA ARG A 278 -41.91 -5.49 1.06
C ARG A 278 -41.35 -5.07 2.42
N LEU A 279 -41.29 -3.77 2.71
CA LEU A 279 -40.76 -3.24 3.97
C LEU A 279 -41.78 -3.41 5.12
N SER A 280 -43.06 -3.12 4.85
CA SER A 280 -44.15 -3.38 5.81
C SER A 280 -44.24 -4.87 6.21
N LYS A 281 -44.00 -5.81 5.28
CA LYS A 281 -43.93 -7.26 5.57
C LYS A 281 -42.71 -7.69 6.41
N LEU A 282 -41.76 -6.79 6.64
CA LEU A 282 -40.59 -7.00 7.49
C LEU A 282 -40.67 -6.19 8.80
N ASP A 283 -41.81 -5.56 9.08
CA ASP A 283 -42.03 -4.62 10.20
C ASP A 283 -41.06 -3.42 10.17
N ILE A 284 -40.65 -3.00 8.96
CA ILE A 284 -39.77 -1.86 8.72
C ILE A 284 -40.62 -0.66 8.30
N ASP A 285 -40.87 0.24 9.25
CA ASP A 285 -41.39 1.59 9.01
C ASP A 285 -40.54 2.59 9.80
N SER A 286 -39.99 3.60 9.11
CA SER A 286 -39.15 4.64 9.72
C SER A 286 -39.06 5.90 8.87
N ASP A 287 -38.82 7.05 9.53
CA ASP A 287 -38.61 8.33 8.84
C ASP A 287 -37.42 8.26 7.85
N VAL A 288 -36.39 7.46 8.18
CA VAL A 288 -35.23 7.20 7.31
C VAL A 288 -35.66 6.49 6.02
N VAL A 289 -36.54 5.49 6.08
CA VAL A 289 -37.11 4.85 4.89
C VAL A 289 -37.92 5.87 4.08
N THR A 290 -38.75 6.68 4.74
CA THR A 290 -39.60 7.68 4.09
C THR A 290 -38.79 8.76 3.36
N GLU A 291 -37.71 9.25 3.97
CA GLU A 291 -36.80 10.22 3.37
C GLU A 291 -36.00 9.60 2.20
N LEU A 292 -35.45 8.38 2.35
CA LEU A 292 -34.76 7.69 1.26
C LEU A 292 -35.69 7.40 0.08
N MET A 293 -36.97 7.09 0.33
CA MET A 293 -38.00 6.97 -0.71
C MET A 293 -38.21 8.31 -1.44
N ARG A 294 -38.33 9.41 -0.70
CA ARG A 294 -38.49 10.77 -1.26
C ARG A 294 -37.29 11.20 -2.10
N GLN A 295 -36.07 10.87 -1.67
CA GLN A 295 -34.84 11.17 -2.42
C GLN A 295 -34.82 10.45 -3.77
N VAL A 296 -35.21 9.17 -3.83
CA VAL A 296 -35.31 8.42 -5.09
C VAL A 296 -36.44 8.96 -5.98
N ASP A 297 -37.57 9.39 -5.42
CA ASP A 297 -38.63 10.06 -6.19
C ASP A 297 -38.14 11.36 -6.85
N VAL A 298 -37.39 12.19 -6.11
CA VAL A 298 -36.78 13.42 -6.64
C VAL A 298 -35.75 13.10 -7.72
N ALA A 299 -34.90 12.09 -7.53
CA ALA A 299 -33.90 11.68 -8.52
C ALA A 299 -34.56 11.13 -9.81
N LYS A 300 -35.67 10.40 -9.71
CA LYS A 300 -36.50 9.99 -10.87
C LYS A 300 -37.15 11.19 -11.56
N ALA A 301 -37.77 12.10 -10.80
CA ALA A 301 -38.46 13.28 -11.33
C ALA A 301 -37.52 14.33 -11.96
N THR A 302 -36.22 14.29 -11.63
CA THR A 302 -35.18 15.16 -12.19
C THR A 302 -34.24 14.42 -13.15
N ASN A 303 -34.66 13.26 -13.67
CA ASN A 303 -33.98 12.49 -14.72
C ASN A 303 -32.52 12.07 -14.40
N GLN A 304 -32.14 12.03 -13.12
CA GLN A 304 -30.76 11.69 -12.71
C GLN A 304 -30.38 10.23 -13.01
N PHE A 305 -31.39 9.39 -13.31
CA PHE A 305 -31.22 8.00 -13.71
C PHE A 305 -31.19 7.76 -15.23
N ASP A 306 -31.13 8.79 -16.08
CA ASP A 306 -31.20 8.61 -17.54
C ASP A 306 -30.04 7.78 -18.13
N LYS A 307 -28.86 7.79 -17.48
CA LYS A 307 -27.72 6.94 -17.86
C LYS A 307 -27.73 5.53 -17.26
N PHE A 308 -28.68 5.21 -16.39
CA PHE A 308 -28.68 3.96 -15.61
C PHE A 308 -29.33 2.83 -16.39
N ILE A 309 -28.68 1.66 -16.38
CA ILE A 309 -29.25 0.42 -16.90
C ILE A 309 -30.39 0.00 -15.97
N LYS A 310 -31.62 0.00 -16.48
CA LYS A 310 -32.83 -0.28 -15.69
C LYS A 310 -33.15 -1.78 -15.68
N ILE A 311 -33.20 -2.36 -14.48
CA ILE A 311 -33.56 -3.75 -14.19
C ILE A 311 -34.82 -3.73 -13.33
N LYS A 312 -35.76 -4.66 -13.51
CA LYS A 312 -37.07 -4.68 -12.82
C LYS A 312 -37.15 -5.71 -11.70
#